data_AF-A0A843FSE8-F1
#
_entry.id   AF-A0A843FSE8-F1
#
_cell.length_a   1.000
_cell.length_b   1.000
_cell.length_c   1.000
_cell.angle_alpha   90.00
_cell.angle_beta   90.00
_cell.angle_gamma   90.00
#
_symmetry.space_group_name_H-M   'P 1'
#
loop_
_entity.id
_entity.type
_entity.pdbx_description
1 polymer ?
#
loop_
_entity_poly.entity_id
_entity_poly.type
_entity_poly.pdbx_seq_one_letter_code
_entity_poly.pdbx_strand_id
1 'polypeptide(L)' 'MKEAIKRIALIAVENPEIHELEINPVIVQVEGKGAYAVDALVTLVKE' A
#
# COMPACT_ATOMS: atom_id res chain seq x y z
N MET A 1 6.87 4.65 9.12
CA MET A 1 6.02 5.12 8.02
C MET A 1 6.73 5.15 6.67
N LYS A 2 7.83 5.91 6.49
CA LYS A 2 8.56 5.99 5.20
C LYS A 2 8.92 4.62 4.60
N GLU A 3 9.40 3.70 5.43
CA GLU A 3 9.73 2.33 5.01
C GLU A 3 8.51 1.53 4.53
N ALA A 4 7.35 1.70 5.18
CA ALA A 4 6.12 1.02 4.76
C ALA A 4 5.65 1.55 3.40
N ILE A 5 5.67 2.88 3.20
CA ILE A 5 5.34 3.50 1.91
C ILE A 5 6.28 3.00 0.81
N LYS A 6 7.59 2.90 1.10
CA LYS A 6 8.57 2.38 0.14
C LYS A 6 8.27 0.94 -0.27
N ARG A 7 7.89 0.07 0.68
CA ARG A 7 7.53 -1.32 0.39
C ARG A 7 6.25 -1.44 -0.42
N ILE A 8 5.23 -0.63 -0.10
CA ILE A 8 3.97 -0.57 -0.88
C ILE A 8 4.24 -0.08 -2.30
N ALA A 9 5.06 0.98 -2.45
CA ALA A 9 5.46 1.47 -3.76
C ALA A 9 6.25 0.43 -4.55
N LEU A 10 7.12 -0.35 -3.89
CA LEU A 10 7.87 -1.42 -4.55
C LEU A 10 6.94 -2.50 -5.10
N ILE A 11 5.91 -2.91 -4.36
CA ILE A 11 4.88 -3.86 -4.84
C ILE A 11 4.25 -3.35 -6.15
N ALA A 12 3.84 -2.08 -6.19
CA ALA A 12 3.24 -1.50 -7.40
C ALA A 12 4.21 -1.44 -8.59
N VAL A 13 5.51 -1.22 -8.34
CA VAL A 13 6.53 -1.19 -9.39
C VAL A 13 6.90 -2.58 -9.91
N GLU A 14 6.91 -3.59 -9.04
CA GLU A 14 7.25 -4.97 -9.38
C GLU A 14 6.10 -5.73 -10.07
N ASN A 15 4.87 -5.22 -9.96
CA ASN A 15 3.66 -5.76 -10.57
C ASN A 15 3.06 -4.75 -11.58
N PRO A 16 3.52 -4.75 -12.85
CA PRO A 16 3.11 -3.76 -13.85
C PRO A 16 1.62 -3.79 -14.18
N GLU A 17 0.91 -4.87 -13.84
CA GLU A 17 -0.56 -4.97 -13.94
C GLU A 17 -1.29 -4.04 -12.96
N ILE A 18 -0.62 -3.60 -11.88
CA ILE A 18 -1.19 -2.67 -10.91
C ILE A 18 -1.15 -1.26 -11.50
N HIS A 19 -2.33 -0.75 -11.86
CA HIS A 19 -2.49 0.62 -12.32
C HIS A 19 -2.59 1.61 -11.15
N GLU A 20 -3.32 1.21 -10.11
CA GLU A 20 -3.52 2.02 -8.91
C GLU A 20 -3.60 1.12 -7.67
N LEU A 21 -2.98 1.59 -6.58
CA LEU A 21 -3.05 0.98 -5.26
C LEU A 21 -3.41 2.08 -4.25
N GLU A 22 -4.65 2.06 -3.78
CA GLU A 22 -5.15 2.95 -2.74
C GLU A 22 -5.23 2.20 -1.41
N ILE A 23 -4.81 2.86 -0.33
CA ILE A 23 -5.02 2.38 1.04
C ILE A 23 -5.74 3.48 1.81
N ASN A 24 -6.97 3.20 2.24
CA ASN A 24 -7.79 4.18 2.93
C ASN A 24 -8.84 3.50 3.84
N PRO A 25 -8.70 3.56 5.19
CA PRO A 25 -7.68 4.26 5.95
C PRO A 25 -6.43 3.41 6.26
N VAL A 26 -5.30 4.10 6.42
CA VAL A 26 -4.14 3.57 7.18
C VAL A 26 -4.32 3.94 8.65
N ILE A 27 -4.49 2.94 9.52
CA ILE A 27 -4.49 3.17 10.97
C ILE A 27 -3.05 3.11 11.48
N VAL A 28 -2.56 4.25 11.97
CA VAL A 28 -1.27 4.34 12.65
C VAL A 28 -1.46 4.03 14.14
N GLN A 29 -0.63 3.13 14.67
CA GLN A 29 -0.66 2.77 16.08
C GLN A 29 0.26 3.69 16.89
N VAL A 30 0.24 3.51 18.22
CA VAL A 30 1.22 4.14 19.11
C VAL A 30 2.65 3.81 18.68
N GLU A 31 3.60 4.66 19.07
CA GLU A 31 5.00 4.53 18.68
C GLU A 31 5.55 3.11 18.92
N GLY A 32 6.30 2.59 17.95
CA GLY A 32 6.86 1.24 18.00
C GLY A 32 5.88 0.10 17.70
N LYS A 33 4.57 0.37 17.51
CA LYS A 33 3.56 -0.66 17.19
C LYS A 33 3.19 -0.75 15.71
N GLY A 34 3.68 0.17 14.89
CA GLY A 34 3.53 0.13 13.43
C GLY A 34 2.20 0.73 12.93
N ALA A 35 1.67 0.18 11.85
CA ALA A 35 0.43 0.63 11.20
C ALA A 35 -0.24 -0.53 10.45
N TYR A 36 -1.54 -0.41 10.23
CA TYR A 36 -2.35 -1.40 9.50
C TYR A 36 -3.16 -0.71 8.40
N ALA A 37 -3.24 -1.35 7.24
CA ALA A 37 -4.26 -1.04 6.24
C ALA A 37 -5.56 -1.72 6.67
N VAL A 38 -6.64 -0.96 6.85
CA VAL A 38 -7.96 -1.53 7.17
C VAL A 38 -8.66 -1.98 5.89
N ASP A 39 -8.46 -1.20 4.84
CA ASP A 39 -8.96 -1.45 3.50
C ASP A 39 -7.87 -1.11 2.47
N ALA A 40 -7.92 -1.79 1.34
CA ALA A 40 -7.08 -1.49 0.20
C ALA A 40 -7.83 -1.81 -1.10
N LEU A 41 -7.81 -0.88 -2.04
CA LEU A 41 -8.35 -1.04 -3.37
C LEU A 41 -7.20 -1.09 -4.38
N VAL A 42 -7.18 -2.15 -5.19
CA VAL A 42 -6.16 -2.35 -6.22
C VAL A 42 -6.85 -2.43 -7.57
N THR A 43 -6.56 -1.47 -8.44
CA THR A 43 -7.06 -1.46 -9.81
C THR A 43 -6.01 -2.11 -10.70
N LEU A 44 -6.41 -3.20 -11.36
CA LEU A 44 -5.56 -3.89 -12.33
C LEU A 44 -5.95 -3.47 -13.75
N VAL A 45 -4.95 -3.30 -14.61
CA VAL A 45 -5.16 -3.21 -16.05
C VAL A 45 -4.88 -4.57 -16.69
N LYS A 46 -5.71 -4.93 -17.67
CA LYS A 46 -5.48 -6.10 -18.51
C LYS A 46 -4.78 -5.62 -19.77
N GLU A 47 -3.66 -6.26 -20.13
CA GLU A 47 -3.08 -6.10 -21.47
C GLU A 47 -4.10 -6.42 -22.56
#